data_AF-A0A9N8W0G4-F1
#
_entry.id   AF-A0A9N8W0G4-F1
#
_cell.length_a   1.000
_cell.length_b   1.000
_cell.length_c   1.000
_cell.angle_alpha   90.00
_cell.angle_beta   90.00
_cell.angle_gamma   90.00
#
_symmetry.space_group_name_H-M   'P 1'
#
loop_
_entity.id
_entity.type
_entity.pdbx_description
1 polymer ?
#
loop_
_entity_poly.entity_id
_entity_poly.type
_entity_poly.pdbx_seq_one_letter_code
_entity_poly.pdbx_strand_id
1 'polypeptide(L)'
;MPKAKIDLDNLDFSHTYTFEEFELINKQLETRTLEVNGQPVNLFDLDATGKLIPMPQATACMEATVSTINGLITTSQGGFDFSVGGRKSIRSPDVSFTPDAVSSQLIELQRWTFQGRPFTPTLVIEVGDTKSRSVFEESDYKFKRVYFTVGTSVQLGWLIDPKNRKIWVYKRNQHGNVFRREHAWEDLEGGNILPEFTLKVWKIEQAISQEPFALSSVNKKLKIDCPKCDTTFSSRYTFTQHYVDEHARILR
;
A
#
# COMPACT_ATOMS: atom_id res chain seq x y z
N MET A 1 -35.52 -9.54 7.91
CA MET A 1 -35.23 -8.65 9.06
C MET A 1 -34.66 -7.35 8.52
N PRO A 2 -35.06 -6.17 9.04
CA PRO A 2 -34.46 -4.92 8.60
C PRO A 2 -32.97 -4.95 8.95
N LYS A 3 -32.08 -4.64 7.98
CA LYS A 3 -30.66 -4.45 8.29
C LYS A 3 -30.57 -3.32 9.32
N ALA A 4 -29.93 -3.59 10.46
CA ALA A 4 -29.63 -2.55 11.43
C ALA A 4 -28.88 -1.44 10.68
N LYS A 5 -29.46 -0.24 10.63
CA LYS A 5 -28.84 0.92 9.99
C LYS A 5 -27.83 1.46 10.99
N ILE A 6 -26.55 1.18 10.77
CA ILE A 6 -25.47 1.75 11.58
C ILE A 6 -25.46 3.26 11.37
N ASP A 7 -25.46 4.01 12.45
CA ASP A 7 -25.35 5.47 12.42
C ASP A 7 -23.88 5.87 12.29
N LEU A 8 -23.48 6.27 11.08
CA LEU A 8 -22.10 6.67 10.80
C LEU A 8 -21.68 7.97 11.49
N ASP A 9 -22.64 8.83 11.85
CA ASP A 9 -22.35 10.10 12.51
C ASP A 9 -21.96 9.93 13.98
N ASN A 10 -22.33 8.80 14.57
CA ASN A 10 -22.14 8.49 15.99
C ASN A 10 -21.44 7.14 16.19
N LEU A 11 -20.41 6.85 15.39
CA LEU A 11 -19.59 5.65 15.58
C LEU A 11 -18.86 5.70 16.94
N ASP A 12 -19.03 4.65 17.73
CA ASP A 12 -18.35 4.49 19.01
C ASP A 12 -17.04 3.69 18.82
N PHE A 13 -15.91 4.38 18.81
CA PHE A 13 -14.59 3.75 18.71
C PHE A 13 -14.22 2.86 19.90
N SER A 14 -14.97 2.94 21.00
CA SER A 14 -14.85 2.03 22.14
C SER A 14 -15.74 0.79 22.01
N HIS A 15 -16.60 0.71 20.98
CA HIS A 15 -17.41 -0.47 20.67
C HIS A 15 -16.58 -1.58 20.01
N THR A 16 -17.00 -2.84 20.20
CA THR A 16 -16.39 -4.00 19.55
C THR A 16 -17.31 -4.45 18.42
N TYR A 17 -16.96 -4.06 17.21
CA TYR A 17 -17.74 -4.32 16.00
C TYR A 17 -17.55 -5.75 15.51
N THR A 18 -18.63 -6.33 15.02
CA THR A 18 -18.61 -7.57 14.23
C THR A 18 -18.01 -7.32 12.84
N PHE A 19 -17.63 -8.39 12.16
CA PHE A 19 -17.11 -8.31 10.80
C PHE A 19 -18.18 -7.82 9.81
N GLU A 20 -19.44 -8.22 10.01
CA GLU A 20 -20.57 -7.78 9.19
C GLU A 20 -20.87 -6.29 9.38
N GLU A 21 -20.74 -5.77 10.60
CA GLU A 21 -20.89 -4.34 10.87
C GLU A 21 -19.75 -3.54 10.24
N PHE A 22 -18.51 -4.03 10.33
CA PHE A 22 -17.36 -3.45 9.66
C PHE A 22 -17.56 -3.37 8.14
N GLU A 23 -17.97 -4.46 7.48
CA GLU A 23 -18.24 -4.46 6.03
C GLU A 23 -19.37 -3.49 5.68
N LEU A 24 -20.41 -3.41 6.52
CA LEU A 24 -21.53 -2.48 6.32
C LEU A 24 -21.12 -1.01 6.49
N ILE A 25 -20.23 -0.70 7.43
CA ILE A 25 -19.70 0.65 7.65
C ILE A 25 -18.89 1.08 6.43
N ASN A 26 -17.88 0.30 6.04
CA ASN A 26 -17.02 0.65 4.91
C ASN A 26 -17.81 0.77 3.59
N LYS A 27 -18.81 -0.09 3.39
CA LYS A 27 -19.71 0.02 2.23
C LYS A 27 -20.49 1.34 2.20
N GLN A 28 -20.93 1.86 3.34
CA GLN A 28 -21.63 3.14 3.40
C GLN A 28 -20.69 4.34 3.22
N LEU A 29 -19.39 4.18 3.47
CA LEU A 29 -18.37 5.23 3.29
C LEU A 29 -17.86 5.36 1.86
N GLU A 30 -18.16 4.41 0.96
CA GLU A 30 -17.84 4.53 -0.47
C GLU A 30 -18.32 5.85 -1.09
N THR A 31 -19.43 6.39 -0.58
CA THR A 31 -20.03 7.64 -1.04
C THR A 31 -19.94 8.78 -0.02
N ARG A 32 -19.21 8.60 1.08
CA ARG A 32 -19.23 9.52 2.22
C ARG A 32 -17.90 9.56 2.97
N THR A 33 -17.48 10.76 3.35
CA THR A 33 -16.35 10.98 4.25
C THR A 33 -16.85 11.44 5.63
N LEU A 34 -16.30 10.88 6.69
CA LEU A 34 -16.48 11.30 8.08
C LEU A 34 -15.31 12.17 8.54
N GLU A 35 -15.49 12.92 9.61
CA GLU A 35 -14.39 13.59 10.31
C GLU A 35 -14.12 12.87 11.62
N VAL A 36 -12.91 12.35 11.80
CA VAL A 36 -12.47 11.67 13.03
C VAL A 36 -11.20 12.38 13.52
N ASN A 37 -11.25 12.94 14.73
CA ASN A 37 -10.13 13.71 15.31
C ASN A 37 -9.60 14.82 14.38
N GLY A 38 -10.48 15.50 13.65
CA GLY A 38 -10.12 16.56 12.71
C GLY A 38 -9.49 16.06 11.40
N GLN A 39 -9.58 14.77 11.10
CA GLN A 39 -9.10 14.17 9.85
C GLN A 39 -10.26 13.58 9.04
N PRO A 40 -10.28 13.76 7.71
CA PRO A 40 -11.24 13.07 6.84
C PRO A 40 -10.94 11.57 6.79
N VAL A 41 -11.96 10.76 7.06
CA VAL A 41 -11.91 9.29 7.07
C VAL A 41 -13.06 8.74 6.24
N ASN A 42 -12.76 7.97 5.21
CA ASN A 42 -13.73 7.27 4.36
C ASN A 42 -13.45 5.76 4.30
N LEU A 43 -12.54 5.27 5.13
CA LEU A 43 -12.21 3.85 5.24
C LEU A 43 -11.76 3.53 6.67
N PHE A 44 -12.14 2.36 7.16
CA PHE A 44 -11.66 1.80 8.41
C PHE A 44 -10.93 0.48 8.18
N ASP A 45 -9.92 0.23 9.01
CA ASP A 45 -9.38 -1.10 9.30
C ASP A 45 -10.18 -1.75 10.45
N LEU A 46 -10.09 -3.09 10.57
CA LEU A 46 -10.61 -3.84 11.73
C LEU A 46 -9.47 -4.54 12.46
N ASP A 47 -9.27 -4.23 13.74
CA ASP A 47 -8.27 -4.93 14.53
C ASP A 47 -8.74 -6.28 15.08
N ALA A 48 -7.78 -7.06 15.59
CA ALA A 48 -8.04 -8.39 16.16
C ALA A 48 -8.93 -8.39 17.41
N THR A 49 -9.26 -7.22 17.97
CA THR A 49 -10.17 -7.03 19.11
C THR A 49 -11.56 -6.51 18.67
N GLY A 50 -11.76 -6.30 17.37
CA GLY A 50 -12.99 -5.77 16.77
C GLY A 50 -13.11 -4.24 16.86
N LYS A 51 -12.01 -3.51 17.13
CA LYS A 51 -12.01 -2.04 17.09
C LYS A 51 -11.84 -1.57 15.66
N LEU A 52 -12.61 -0.54 15.29
CA LEU A 52 -12.39 0.21 14.07
C LEU A 52 -11.16 1.09 14.24
N ILE A 53 -10.26 1.03 13.26
CA ILE A 53 -9.10 1.92 13.20
C ILE A 53 -9.33 2.87 12.03
N PRO A 54 -9.48 4.18 12.28
CA PRO A 54 -9.64 5.14 11.20
C PRO A 54 -8.43 5.11 10.28
N MET A 55 -8.69 5.12 8.98
CA MET A 55 -7.67 5.41 7.97
C MET A 55 -7.89 6.84 7.47
N PRO A 56 -7.13 7.83 8.00
CA PRO A 56 -7.13 9.17 7.44
C PRO A 56 -6.77 9.13 5.95
N GLN A 57 -7.32 10.05 5.17
CA GLN A 57 -6.90 10.20 3.79
C GLN A 57 -5.39 10.48 3.71
N ALA A 58 -4.69 9.75 2.84
CA ALA A 58 -3.29 9.98 2.56
C ALA A 58 -3.09 11.36 1.93
N THR A 59 -1.98 12.02 2.28
CA THR A 59 -1.61 13.30 1.65
C THR A 59 -1.20 13.08 0.19
N ALA A 60 -1.32 14.12 -0.64
CA ALA A 60 -0.91 14.04 -2.05
C ALA A 60 0.53 13.55 -2.26
N CYS A 61 1.47 13.91 -1.37
CA CYS A 61 2.85 13.43 -1.45
C CYS A 61 3.00 11.94 -1.09
N MET A 62 2.17 11.42 -0.19
CA MET A 62 2.13 9.99 0.13
C MET A 62 1.58 9.21 -1.05
N GLU A 63 0.47 9.65 -1.63
CA GLU A 63 -0.11 9.08 -2.85
C GLU A 63 0.88 9.13 -4.03
N ALA A 64 1.57 10.25 -4.20
CA ALA A 64 2.62 10.38 -5.20
C ALA A 64 3.77 9.39 -4.95
N THR A 65 4.17 9.19 -3.70
CA THR A 65 5.19 8.19 -3.33
C THR A 65 4.73 6.78 -3.67
N VAL A 66 3.50 6.41 -3.27
CA VAL A 66 2.88 5.12 -3.60
C VAL A 66 2.83 4.89 -5.11
N SER A 67 2.44 5.90 -5.89
CA SER A 67 2.36 5.83 -7.36
C SER A 67 3.69 5.55 -8.06
N THR A 68 4.83 5.82 -7.40
CA THR A 68 6.16 5.58 -7.98
C THR A 68 6.61 4.11 -7.90
N ILE A 69 5.89 3.28 -7.14
CA ILE A 69 6.21 1.89 -6.85
C ILE A 69 5.51 0.99 -7.92
N ASN A 70 6.23 0.60 -8.98
CA ASN A 70 5.69 -0.16 -10.12
C ASN A 70 5.76 -1.70 -9.95
N GLY A 71 4.72 -2.44 -10.35
CA GLY A 71 4.66 -3.92 -10.45
C GLY A 71 3.22 -4.44 -10.42
N LEU A 72 2.96 -5.76 -10.32
CA LEU A 72 1.65 -6.29 -9.89
C LEU A 72 1.45 -5.98 -8.40
N ILE A 73 1.32 -4.70 -8.13
CA ILE A 73 1.40 -4.06 -6.83
C ILE A 73 0.05 -3.37 -6.68
N THR A 74 -0.75 -3.82 -5.71
CA THR A 74 -2.05 -3.20 -5.43
C THR A 74 -1.79 -1.94 -4.61
N THR A 75 -2.16 -0.77 -5.13
CA THR A 75 -2.16 0.50 -4.40
C THR A 75 -3.32 0.53 -3.40
N SER A 76 -3.03 0.99 -2.17
CA SER A 76 -3.79 1.35 -0.95
C SER A 76 -5.33 1.24 -0.79
N GLN A 77 -6.10 0.61 -1.67
CA GLN A 77 -7.56 0.43 -1.45
C GLN A 77 -8.04 -1.03 -1.35
N GLY A 78 -7.11 -2.00 -1.32
CA GLY A 78 -7.41 -3.41 -1.04
C GLY A 78 -6.96 -3.81 0.36
N GLY A 79 -7.90 -4.12 1.26
CA GLY A 79 -7.58 -4.71 2.55
C GLY A 79 -7.11 -6.17 2.43
N PHE A 80 -6.44 -6.68 3.46
CA PHE A 80 -6.08 -8.08 3.59
C PHE A 80 -6.53 -8.63 4.94
N ASP A 81 -6.89 -9.91 4.94
CA ASP A 81 -7.26 -10.60 6.15
C ASP A 81 -6.02 -11.15 6.88
N PHE A 82 -5.60 -10.42 7.92
CA PHE A 82 -4.52 -10.78 8.84
C PHE A 82 -5.00 -11.62 10.04
N SER A 83 -6.08 -12.38 9.89
CA SER A 83 -6.58 -13.25 10.94
C SER A 83 -5.55 -14.29 11.38
N VAL A 84 -5.21 -14.28 12.67
CA VAL A 84 -4.34 -15.28 13.29
C VAL A 84 -5.04 -15.86 14.52
N GLY A 85 -5.04 -17.19 14.64
CA GLY A 85 -5.62 -17.89 15.80
C GLY A 85 -7.13 -17.67 15.97
N GLY A 86 -7.86 -17.48 14.87
CA GLY A 86 -9.32 -17.28 14.87
C GLY A 86 -9.79 -15.87 15.20
N ARG A 87 -8.88 -14.91 15.41
CA ARG A 87 -9.23 -13.50 15.63
C ARG A 87 -9.22 -12.74 14.31
N LYS A 88 -10.38 -12.22 13.88
CA LYS A 88 -10.52 -11.49 12.62
C LYS A 88 -9.76 -10.16 12.68
N SER A 89 -8.90 -9.88 11.70
CA SER A 89 -8.31 -8.55 11.53
C SER A 89 -8.14 -8.23 10.06
N ILE A 90 -8.69 -7.10 9.62
CA ILE A 90 -8.56 -6.59 8.25
C ILE A 90 -7.64 -5.38 8.27
N ARG A 91 -6.59 -5.43 7.45
CA ARG A 91 -5.58 -4.37 7.35
C ARG A 91 -5.32 -3.96 5.91
N SER A 92 -5.16 -2.67 5.71
CA SER A 92 -4.90 -2.08 4.40
C SER A 92 -3.53 -1.38 4.42
N PRO A 93 -2.43 -2.08 4.05
CA PRO A 93 -1.13 -1.41 3.85
C PRO A 93 -1.20 -0.42 2.68
N ASP A 94 -0.40 0.64 2.72
CA ASP A 94 -0.34 1.62 1.61
C ASP A 94 0.06 0.96 0.29
N VAL A 95 0.99 0.02 0.35
CA VAL A 95 1.33 -0.83 -0.79
C VAL A 95 1.55 -2.26 -0.34
N SER A 96 1.09 -3.20 -1.14
CA SER A 96 1.36 -4.61 -0.89
C SER A 96 1.64 -5.37 -2.19
N PHE A 97 2.32 -6.51 -2.04
CA PHE A 97 2.60 -7.41 -3.15
C PHE A 97 2.32 -8.86 -2.75
N THR A 98 1.52 -9.51 -3.60
CA THR A 98 1.20 -10.94 -3.53
C THR A 98 1.71 -11.61 -4.81
N PRO A 99 2.57 -12.63 -4.73
CA PRO A 99 3.11 -13.29 -5.91
C PRO A 99 2.02 -13.97 -6.76
N ASP A 100 2.25 -14.07 -8.06
CA ASP A 100 1.33 -14.71 -9.02
C ASP A 100 0.95 -16.13 -8.63
N ALA A 101 1.90 -16.89 -8.09
CA ALA A 101 1.67 -18.25 -7.60
C ALA A 101 0.61 -18.31 -6.50
N VAL A 102 0.44 -17.24 -5.71
CA VAL A 102 -0.60 -17.12 -4.67
C VAL A 102 -1.86 -16.50 -5.26
N SER A 103 -1.76 -15.40 -6.02
CA SER A 103 -2.92 -14.66 -6.54
C SER A 103 -3.75 -15.48 -7.53
N SER A 104 -3.11 -16.31 -8.37
CA SER A 104 -3.76 -17.21 -9.33
C SER A 104 -4.57 -18.33 -8.68
N GLN A 105 -4.33 -18.63 -7.40
CA GLN A 105 -5.00 -19.69 -6.65
C GLN A 105 -6.19 -19.17 -5.81
N LEU A 106 -6.45 -17.86 -5.83
CA LEU A 106 -7.52 -17.27 -5.03
C LEU A 106 -8.91 -17.62 -5.59
N ILE A 107 -9.82 -18.04 -4.72
CA ILE A 107 -11.22 -18.26 -5.08
C ILE A 107 -11.98 -16.93 -5.20
N GLU A 108 -13.17 -16.93 -5.81
CA GLU A 108 -13.97 -15.71 -5.96
C GLU A 108 -14.26 -15.00 -4.64
N LEU A 109 -14.58 -15.74 -3.57
CA LEU A 109 -14.80 -15.15 -2.24
C LEU A 109 -13.58 -14.37 -1.76
N GLN A 110 -12.37 -14.92 -1.89
CA GLN A 110 -11.13 -14.25 -1.46
C GLN A 110 -10.77 -13.05 -2.33
N ARG A 111 -11.18 -13.05 -3.61
CA ARG A 111 -10.88 -11.95 -4.56
C ARG A 111 -11.82 -10.77 -4.40
N TRP A 112 -13.09 -11.02 -4.08
CA TRP A 112 -14.14 -10.01 -4.10
C TRP A 112 -14.65 -9.62 -2.70
N THR A 113 -14.26 -10.35 -1.65
CA THR A 113 -14.65 -10.11 -0.26
C THR A 113 -13.51 -10.48 0.70
N PHE A 114 -13.64 -10.20 1.99
CA PHE A 114 -12.72 -10.78 3.00
C PHE A 114 -13.22 -12.13 3.55
N GLN A 115 -14.07 -12.83 2.81
CA GLN A 115 -14.56 -14.17 3.15
C GLN A 115 -13.72 -15.27 2.50
N GLY A 116 -13.84 -16.49 3.00
CA GLY A 116 -12.98 -17.62 2.63
C GLY A 116 -11.73 -17.72 3.52
N ARG A 117 -10.75 -18.53 3.10
CA ARG A 117 -9.51 -18.70 3.88
C ARG A 117 -8.70 -17.39 3.83
N PRO A 118 -8.22 -16.86 4.96
CA PRO A 118 -7.37 -15.68 4.96
C PRO A 118 -6.09 -15.92 4.13
N PHE A 119 -5.66 -14.88 3.42
CA PHE A 119 -4.33 -14.81 2.83
C PHE A 119 -3.74 -13.42 3.09
N THR A 120 -2.43 -13.35 3.15
CA THR A 120 -1.69 -12.11 3.41
C THR A 120 -0.63 -11.91 2.33
N PRO A 121 -0.24 -10.66 2.04
CA PRO A 121 0.77 -10.37 1.05
C PRO A 121 2.16 -10.82 1.54
N THR A 122 3.12 -10.88 0.63
CA THR A 122 4.52 -11.21 0.94
C THR A 122 5.37 -9.98 1.24
N LEU A 123 5.00 -8.84 0.67
CA LEU A 123 5.57 -7.52 0.97
C LEU A 123 4.45 -6.57 1.38
N VAL A 124 4.75 -5.74 2.38
CA VAL A 124 3.93 -4.60 2.80
C VAL A 124 4.79 -3.35 2.92
N ILE A 125 4.27 -2.21 2.49
CA ILE A 125 4.92 -0.92 2.59
C ILE A 125 3.94 0.04 3.24
N GLU A 126 4.47 0.86 4.14
CA GLU A 126 3.76 1.99 4.75
C GLU A 126 4.55 3.26 4.46
N VAL A 127 3.86 4.36 4.23
CA VAL A 127 4.41 5.69 3.97
C VAL A 127 3.93 6.65 5.05
N GLY A 128 4.86 7.24 5.81
CA GLY A 128 4.47 8.03 6.98
C GLY A 128 5.47 9.09 7.40
N ASP A 129 5.00 10.16 8.05
CA ASP A 129 5.85 11.12 8.76
C ASP A 129 6.24 10.55 10.13
N THR A 130 7.43 9.98 10.20
CA THR A 130 7.96 9.31 11.39
C THR A 130 8.72 10.25 12.32
N LYS A 131 8.66 11.57 12.08
CA LYS A 131 9.31 12.58 12.94
C LYS A 131 8.79 12.49 14.38
N SER A 132 7.49 12.22 14.54
CA SER A 132 6.92 11.97 15.85
C SER A 132 7.24 10.54 16.31
N ARG A 133 7.79 10.43 17.52
CA ARG A 133 8.08 9.13 18.14
C ARG A 133 6.84 8.25 18.26
N SER A 134 5.69 8.82 18.62
CA SER A 134 4.46 8.04 18.76
C SER A 134 3.99 7.45 17.44
N VAL A 135 4.03 8.23 16.36
CA VAL A 135 3.66 7.79 15.00
C VAL A 135 4.60 6.69 14.51
N PHE A 136 5.91 6.85 14.78
CA PHE A 136 6.89 5.82 14.46
C PHE A 136 6.66 4.52 15.26
N GLU A 137 6.41 4.62 16.57
CA GLU A 137 6.17 3.46 17.44
C GLU A 137 4.88 2.71 17.05
N GLU A 138 3.84 3.43 16.62
CA GLU A 138 2.61 2.83 16.09
C GLU A 138 2.87 2.05 14.80
N SER A 139 3.62 2.66 13.87
CA SER A 139 4.02 1.99 12.62
C SER A 139 4.89 0.76 12.90
N ASP A 140 5.89 0.88 13.79
CA ASP A 140 6.76 -0.23 14.19
C ASP A 140 5.97 -1.37 14.87
N TYR A 141 5.00 -1.02 15.72
CA TYR A 141 4.09 -1.97 16.32
C TYR A 141 3.28 -2.72 15.23
N LYS A 142 2.71 -1.99 14.26
CA LYS A 142 1.96 -2.58 13.14
C LYS A 142 2.83 -3.60 12.39
N PHE A 143 4.06 -3.25 12.01
CA PHE A 143 4.98 -4.19 11.37
C PHE A 143 5.26 -5.41 12.26
N LYS A 144 5.66 -5.22 13.52
CA LYS A 144 6.15 -6.32 14.36
C LYS A 144 5.06 -7.23 14.93
N ARG A 145 3.87 -6.68 15.18
CA ARG A 145 2.78 -7.34 15.95
C ARG A 145 1.53 -7.61 15.13
N VAL A 146 1.45 -7.07 13.92
CA VAL A 146 0.33 -7.35 13.00
C VAL A 146 0.87 -8.03 11.75
N TYR A 147 1.73 -7.35 10.98
CA TYR A 147 2.18 -7.88 9.69
C TYR A 147 3.13 -9.07 9.81
N PHE A 148 4.11 -9.01 10.71
CA PHE A 148 5.08 -10.09 10.93
C PHE A 148 4.67 -11.05 12.06
N THR A 149 3.38 -11.12 12.40
CA THR A 149 2.89 -12.14 13.34
C THR A 149 3.06 -13.54 12.74
N VAL A 150 3.26 -14.55 13.58
CA VAL A 150 3.34 -15.95 13.13
C VAL A 150 2.01 -16.34 12.49
N GLY A 151 2.04 -16.95 11.32
CA GLY A 151 0.85 -17.31 10.54
C GLY A 151 0.55 -16.37 9.36
N THR A 152 1.28 -15.27 9.22
CA THR A 152 1.24 -14.43 8.02
C THR A 152 2.31 -14.84 7.00
N SER A 153 2.09 -14.50 5.74
CA SER A 153 3.00 -14.73 4.62
C SER A 153 3.99 -13.58 4.40
N VAL A 154 3.93 -12.52 5.22
CA VAL A 154 4.78 -11.33 5.08
C VAL A 154 6.24 -11.70 5.37
N GLN A 155 7.11 -11.36 4.42
CA GLN A 155 8.54 -11.63 4.48
C GLN A 155 9.39 -10.35 4.40
N LEU A 156 8.88 -9.30 3.76
CA LEU A 156 9.53 -8.00 3.65
C LEU A 156 8.57 -6.89 4.03
N GLY A 157 9.07 -5.90 4.76
CA GLY A 157 8.32 -4.70 5.11
C GLY A 157 9.16 -3.45 4.95
N TRP A 158 8.61 -2.40 4.35
CA TRP A 158 9.28 -1.09 4.25
C TRP A 158 8.42 0.01 4.88
N LEU A 159 8.99 0.74 5.84
CA LEU A 159 8.43 2.02 6.30
C LEU A 159 9.22 3.13 5.62
N ILE A 160 8.57 3.90 4.75
CA ILE A 160 9.19 4.96 3.96
C ILE A 160 8.70 6.31 4.49
N ASP A 161 9.64 7.14 4.91
CA ASP A 161 9.38 8.52 5.30
C ASP A 161 10.04 9.46 4.29
N PRO A 162 9.31 9.88 3.24
CA PRO A 162 9.84 10.77 2.23
C PRO A 162 10.12 12.18 2.75
N LYS A 163 9.41 12.62 3.80
CA LYS A 163 9.54 13.96 4.36
C LYS A 163 10.83 14.13 5.16
N ASN A 164 11.19 13.11 5.94
CA ASN A 164 12.39 13.10 6.76
C ASN A 164 13.53 12.27 6.14
N ARG A 165 13.34 11.75 4.93
CA ARG A 165 14.33 10.97 4.17
C ARG A 165 14.82 9.77 4.96
N LYS A 166 13.89 8.94 5.43
CA LYS A 166 14.20 7.72 6.20
C LYS A 166 13.53 6.52 5.58
N ILE A 167 14.21 5.38 5.61
CA ILE A 167 13.64 4.10 5.25
C ILE A 167 13.97 3.09 6.34
N TRP A 168 12.99 2.32 6.79
CA TRP A 168 13.21 1.17 7.65
C TRP A 168 12.79 -0.12 6.96
N VAL A 169 13.67 -1.11 7.03
CA VAL A 169 13.47 -2.43 6.45
C VAL A 169 13.19 -3.44 7.56
N TYR A 170 12.07 -4.15 7.43
CA TYR A 170 11.61 -5.20 8.32
C TYR A 170 11.77 -6.56 7.64
N LYS A 171 12.38 -7.51 8.35
CA LYS A 171 12.58 -8.89 7.90
C LYS A 171 12.53 -9.83 9.11
N ARG A 172 12.33 -11.13 8.86
CA ARG A 172 12.58 -12.17 9.87
C ARG A 172 14.05 -12.58 9.83
N ASN A 173 14.64 -12.81 10.99
CA ASN A 173 15.94 -13.47 11.06
C ASN A 173 15.79 -15.00 10.90
N GLN A 174 16.91 -15.71 10.93
CA GLN A 174 16.95 -17.17 10.83
C GLN A 174 16.14 -17.92 11.92
N HIS A 175 15.80 -17.25 13.02
CA HIS A 175 14.97 -17.80 14.10
C HIS A 175 13.48 -17.44 13.94
N GLY A 176 13.08 -16.81 12.83
CA GLY A 176 11.71 -16.37 12.57
C GLY A 176 11.31 -15.07 13.28
N ASN A 177 12.22 -14.48 14.09
CA ASN A 177 11.97 -13.25 14.82
C ASN A 177 12.08 -12.04 13.90
N VAL A 178 11.08 -11.17 13.95
CA VAL A 178 11.09 -9.90 13.21
C VAL A 178 12.15 -8.97 13.78
N PHE A 179 12.92 -8.35 12.89
CA PHE A 179 13.83 -7.26 13.21
C PHE A 179 13.61 -6.10 12.23
N ARG A 180 14.06 -4.93 12.65
CA ARG A 180 14.06 -3.70 11.85
C ARG A 180 15.48 -3.19 11.71
N ARG A 181 15.85 -2.68 10.53
CA ARG A 181 17.08 -1.91 10.30
C ARG A 181 16.74 -0.61 9.60
N GLU A 182 17.39 0.46 10.01
CA GLU A 182 17.39 1.69 9.22
C GLU A 182 18.22 1.46 7.96
N HIS A 183 17.71 1.93 6.84
CA HIS A 183 18.37 1.95 5.55
C HIS A 183 18.67 3.41 5.19
N ALA A 184 19.78 3.63 4.48
CA ALA A 184 20.09 4.95 3.97
C ALA A 184 18.99 5.43 3.00
N TRP A 185 18.86 6.75 2.83
CA TRP A 185 17.97 7.33 1.83
C TRP A 185 18.56 7.19 0.43
N GLU A 186 18.63 5.95 -0.04
CA GLU A 186 19.17 5.55 -1.33
C GLU A 186 18.35 4.40 -1.91
N ASP A 187 18.61 4.06 -3.18
CA ASP A 187 17.91 3.00 -3.89
C ASP A 187 17.85 1.70 -3.07
N LEU A 188 16.67 1.09 -3.02
CA LEU A 188 16.41 -0.07 -2.16
C LEU A 188 15.97 -1.28 -2.99
N GLU A 189 16.78 -2.34 -2.93
CA GLU A 189 16.53 -3.59 -3.65
C GLU A 189 15.43 -4.43 -2.99
N GLY A 190 14.55 -5.00 -3.81
CA GLY A 190 13.52 -5.94 -3.40
C GLY A 190 14.03 -7.33 -2.96
N GLY A 191 15.27 -7.65 -3.33
CA GLY A 191 15.89 -8.95 -3.06
C GLY A 191 15.06 -10.11 -3.61
N ASN A 192 15.05 -11.24 -2.91
CA ASN A 192 14.34 -12.44 -3.37
C ASN A 192 12.80 -12.32 -3.33
N ILE A 193 12.25 -11.35 -2.61
CA ILE A 193 10.79 -11.18 -2.50
C ILE A 193 10.23 -10.45 -3.72
N LEU A 194 10.99 -9.48 -4.22
CA LEU A 194 10.76 -8.83 -5.50
C LEU A 194 12.06 -8.88 -6.33
N PRO A 195 12.33 -10.01 -7.01
CA PRO A 195 13.51 -10.13 -7.86
C PRO A 195 13.52 -9.02 -8.90
N GLU A 196 14.70 -8.45 -9.15
CA GLU A 196 14.93 -7.38 -10.14
C GLU A 196 14.23 -6.04 -9.87
N PHE A 197 13.40 -5.96 -8.83
CA PHE A 197 12.80 -4.71 -8.40
C PHE A 197 13.78 -3.89 -7.57
N THR A 198 13.85 -2.60 -7.87
CA THR A 198 14.55 -1.61 -7.05
C THR A 198 13.67 -0.40 -6.88
N LEU A 199 13.37 -0.04 -5.64
CA LEU A 199 12.75 1.23 -5.31
C LEU A 199 13.77 2.33 -5.59
N LYS A 200 13.46 3.18 -6.57
CA LYS A 200 14.33 4.28 -6.99
C LYS A 200 14.00 5.54 -6.20
N VAL A 201 14.88 5.94 -5.29
CA VAL A 201 14.61 7.08 -4.38
C VAL A 201 14.40 8.38 -5.16
N TRP A 202 15.15 8.58 -6.25
CA TRP A 202 14.97 9.77 -7.10
C TRP A 202 13.55 9.91 -7.67
N LYS A 203 12.82 8.80 -7.89
CA LYS A 203 11.42 8.85 -8.35
C LYS A 203 10.50 9.38 -7.26
N ILE A 204 10.74 8.99 -6.01
CA ILE A 204 10.00 9.50 -4.85
C ILE A 204 10.26 11.00 -4.71
N GLU A 205 11.53 11.40 -4.73
CA GLU A 205 11.92 12.81 -4.63
C GLU A 205 11.32 13.66 -5.76
N GLN A 206 11.34 13.14 -6.99
CA GLN A 206 10.71 13.78 -8.13
C GLN A 206 9.19 13.94 -7.93
N ALA A 207 8.52 12.90 -7.41
CA ALA A 207 7.07 12.89 -7.26
C ALA A 207 6.57 13.82 -6.14
N ILE A 208 7.36 14.00 -5.08
CA ILE A 208 7.01 14.88 -3.94
C ILE A 208 7.52 16.31 -4.09
N SER A 209 8.40 16.58 -5.07
CA SER A 209 8.89 17.93 -5.32
C SER A 209 7.75 18.81 -5.86
N GLN A 210 7.46 19.90 -5.16
CA GLN A 210 6.55 20.94 -5.66
C GLN A 210 7.22 21.91 -6.64
N GLU A 211 8.48 21.70 -7.03
CA GLU A 211 9.06 22.55 -8.06
C GLU A 211 8.28 22.31 -9.36
N PRO A 212 7.52 23.31 -9.86
CA PRO A 212 7.19 23.28 -11.27
C PRO A 212 8.55 23.26 -11.94
N PHE A 213 8.76 22.33 -12.88
CA PHE A 213 9.94 22.34 -13.72
C PHE A 213 10.22 23.81 -14.06
N ALA A 214 11.29 24.37 -13.49
CA ALA A 214 11.99 25.39 -14.20
C ALA A 214 12.33 24.69 -15.51
N LEU A 215 11.54 24.98 -16.55
CA LEU A 215 11.87 24.76 -17.94
C LEU A 215 13.10 25.65 -18.23
N SER A 216 14.19 25.42 -17.53
CA SER A 216 15.51 25.95 -17.78
C SER A 216 16.42 24.73 -17.70
N SER A 217 16.84 24.11 -18.80
CA SER A 217 17.22 24.74 -20.05
C SER A 217 17.50 23.67 -21.10
N VAL A 218 16.48 22.92 -21.55
CA VAL A 218 16.55 22.33 -22.89
C VAL A 218 15.15 22.33 -23.49
N ASN A 219 14.82 23.40 -24.21
CA ASN A 219 13.78 23.40 -25.24
C ASN A 219 14.22 22.51 -26.43
N LYS A 220 14.60 21.26 -26.18
CA LYS A 220 14.53 20.20 -27.17
C LYS A 220 13.23 19.51 -26.82
N LYS A 221 12.19 19.75 -27.63
CA LYS A 221 11.00 18.88 -27.65
C LYS A 221 11.51 17.45 -27.59
N LEU A 222 11.33 16.79 -26.45
CA LEU A 222 11.79 15.44 -26.25
C LEU A 222 11.05 14.62 -27.31
N LYS A 223 11.74 14.20 -28.38
CA LYS A 223 11.15 13.33 -29.40
C LYS A 223 11.72 11.95 -29.15
N ILE A 224 10.84 11.04 -28.78
CA ILE A 224 11.18 9.65 -28.55
C ILE A 224 10.48 8.86 -29.65
N ASP A 225 11.26 8.37 -30.59
CA ASP A 225 10.75 7.50 -31.63
C ASP A 225 10.71 6.07 -31.10
N CYS A 226 9.60 5.37 -31.35
CA CYS A 226 9.50 3.97 -30.99
C CYS A 226 10.48 3.15 -31.85
N PRO A 227 11.33 2.30 -31.26
CA PRO A 227 12.29 1.54 -32.05
C PRO A 227 11.64 0.38 -32.84
N LYS A 228 10.34 0.11 -32.65
CA LYS A 228 9.61 -0.96 -33.32
C LYS A 228 8.51 -0.47 -34.27
N CYS A 229 8.15 0.81 -34.25
CA CYS A 229 7.17 1.39 -35.18
C CYS A 229 7.39 2.89 -35.36
N ASP A 230 6.77 3.49 -36.37
CA ASP A 230 6.98 4.90 -36.73
C ASP A 230 6.23 5.90 -35.84
N THR A 231 5.96 5.54 -34.58
CA THR A 231 5.25 6.42 -33.64
C THR A 231 6.25 7.22 -32.81
N THR A 232 6.07 8.54 -32.78
CA THR A 232 6.91 9.48 -32.01
C THR A 232 6.15 10.03 -30.81
N PHE A 233 6.80 10.10 -29.67
CA PHE A 233 6.25 10.57 -28.41
C PHE A 233 6.98 11.80 -27.90
N SER A 234 6.22 12.70 -27.27
CA SER A 234 6.75 13.87 -26.58
C SER A 234 7.05 13.63 -25.09
N SER A 235 6.71 12.45 -24.58
CA SER A 235 6.85 12.05 -23.18
C SER A 235 7.34 10.62 -23.07
N ARG A 236 8.24 10.38 -22.10
CA ARG A 236 8.70 9.02 -21.76
C ARG A 236 7.57 8.14 -21.25
N TYR A 237 6.57 8.72 -20.58
CA TYR A 237 5.43 7.97 -20.04
C TYR A 237 4.58 7.37 -21.17
N THR A 238 4.16 8.19 -22.14
CA THR A 238 3.34 7.73 -23.27
C THR A 238 4.10 6.79 -24.19
N PHE A 239 5.40 7.02 -24.39
CA PHE A 239 6.28 6.07 -25.07
C PHE A 239 6.32 4.71 -24.35
N THR A 240 6.55 4.70 -23.03
CA THR A 240 6.68 3.46 -22.25
C THR A 240 5.38 2.67 -22.27
N GLN A 241 4.24 3.33 -22.09
CA GLN A 241 2.92 2.69 -22.13
C GLN A 241 2.66 2.05 -23.51
N HIS A 242 2.88 2.80 -24.60
CA HIS A 242 2.79 2.27 -25.96
C HIS A 242 3.70 1.06 -26.18
N TYR A 243 4.96 1.16 -25.74
CA TYR A 243 5.92 0.06 -25.93
C TYR A 243 5.49 -1.20 -25.19
N VAL A 244 4.93 -1.06 -23.99
CA VAL A 244 4.41 -2.21 -23.24
C VAL A 244 3.20 -2.83 -23.94
N ASP A 245 2.23 -2.00 -24.33
CA ASP A 245 0.95 -2.47 -24.87
C ASP A 245 1.08 -3.08 -26.27
N GLU A 246 1.86 -2.45 -27.15
CA GLU A 246 1.94 -2.82 -28.56
C GLU A 246 3.14 -3.73 -28.87
N HIS A 247 4.22 -3.64 -28.10
CA HIS A 247 5.52 -4.23 -28.48
C HIS A 247 6.13 -5.21 -27.48
N ALA A 248 5.70 -5.16 -26.21
CA ALA A 248 6.21 -6.01 -25.14
C ALA A 248 5.21 -7.08 -24.67
N ARG A 249 3.91 -6.91 -24.91
CA ARG A 249 2.91 -7.98 -24.72
C ARG A 249 3.08 -9.07 -25.77
N ILE A 250 4.00 -10.00 -25.52
CA ILE A 250 3.91 -11.35 -26.06
C ILE A 250 3.00 -12.12 -25.11
N LEU A 251 1.69 -12.17 -25.42
CA LEU A 251 0.83 -13.19 -24.83
C LEU A 251 1.32 -14.55 -25.31
N ARG A 252 1.89 -15.34 -24.39
CA ARG A 252 1.88 -16.80 -24.41
C ARG A 252 1.68 -17.32 -23.01
#